data_AF-A0A0G0NF89-F1
#
_entry.id   AF-A0A0G0NF89-F1
#
_cell.length_a   1.000
_cell.length_b   1.000
_cell.length_c   1.000
_cell.angle_alpha   90.00
_cell.angle_beta   90.00
_cell.angle_gamma   90.00
#
_symmetry.space_group_name_H-M   'P 1'
#
loop_
_entity.id
_entity.type
_entity.pdbx_description
1 polymer ?
#
loop_
_entity_poly.entity_id
_entity_poly.type
_entity_poly.pdbx_seq_one_letter_code
_entity_poly.pdbx_strand_id
1 'polypeptide(L)' 'KIEERNEKEVFDERLKILKVRNPAFEAVPYKFVKGIICELGIIKPKDLAKKIKKNYLWLLKS' A
#
# COMPACT_ATOMS: atom_id res chain seq x y z
N LYS A 1 6.44 8.93 -3.06
CA LYS A 1 5.38 9.49 -3.95
C LYS A 1 4.40 8.35 -4.23
N ILE A 2 3.10 8.60 -4.22
CA ILE A 2 2.09 7.59 -4.61
C ILE A 2 2.06 7.51 -6.14
N GLU A 3 1.85 6.31 -6.69
CA GLU A 3 1.66 6.09 -8.13
C GLU A 3 0.38 6.77 -8.61
N GLU A 4 0.45 7.50 -9.72
CA GLU A 4 -0.73 8.02 -10.44
C GLU A 4 -0.88 7.22 -11.72
N ARG A 5 -2.05 6.63 -11.93
CA ARG A 5 -2.45 5.92 -13.14
C ARG A 5 -3.09 6.86 -14.15
N ASN A 6 -3.49 6.32 -15.30
CA ASN A 6 -4.07 7.12 -16.38
C ASN A 6 -5.41 7.74 -15.95
N GLU A 7 -5.57 9.06 -16.13
CA GLU A 7 -6.79 9.80 -15.82
C GLU A 7 -8.04 9.24 -16.53
N LYS A 8 -7.85 8.66 -17.72
CA LYS A 8 -8.91 8.04 -18.54
C LYS A 8 -9.51 6.77 -17.93
N GLU A 9 -8.87 6.14 -16.95
CA GLU A 9 -9.47 5.02 -16.20
C GLU A 9 -10.63 5.50 -15.30
N VAL A 10 -10.61 6.78 -14.91
CA VAL A 10 -11.63 7.42 -14.05
C VAL A 10 -12.60 8.24 -14.89
N PHE A 11 -12.09 8.98 -15.88
CA PHE A 11 -12.90 9.88 -16.71
C PHE A 11 -12.26 10.08 -18.09
N ASP A 12 -12.86 9.52 -19.15
CA ASP A 12 -12.30 9.56 -20.52
C ASP A 12 -12.60 10.87 -21.27
N GLU A 13 -13.64 11.61 -20.86
CA GLU A 13 -14.02 12.88 -21.47
C GLU A 13 -13.09 14.03 -21.07
N ARG A 14 -12.43 14.66 -22.05
CA ARG A 14 -11.46 15.72 -21.78
C ARG A 14 -12.10 17.11 -21.69
N LEU A 15 -12.56 17.48 -20.49
CA LEU A 15 -12.98 18.85 -20.17
C LEU A 15 -11.76 19.74 -19.91
N LYS A 16 -11.55 20.79 -20.72
CA LYS A 16 -10.36 21.68 -20.68
C LYS A 16 -10.07 22.34 -19.31
N ILE A 17 -11.09 22.46 -18.46
CA ILE A 17 -11.01 23.11 -17.14
C ILE A 17 -10.85 22.12 -15.97
N LEU A 18 -11.03 20.82 -16.21
CA LEU A 18 -10.99 19.79 -15.17
C LEU A 18 -9.62 19.08 -15.18
N LYS A 19 -9.03 18.91 -13.99
CA LYS A 19 -7.86 18.06 -13.79
C LYS A 19 -8.29 16.86 -12.96
N VAL A 20 -8.16 15.67 -13.53
CA VAL A 20 -8.46 14.41 -12.86
C VAL A 20 -7.18 13.89 -12.21
N ARG A 21 -7.30 13.19 -11.07
CA ARG A 21 -6.21 12.43 -10.45
C ARG A 21 -6.66 10.99 -10.29
N ASN A 22 -5.72 10.06 -10.42
CA ASN A 22 -5.97 8.63 -10.29
C ASN A 22 -4.84 8.00 -9.46
N PRO A 23 -4.74 8.31 -8.15
CA PRO A 23 -3.76 7.70 -7.27
C PRO A 23 -4.09 6.20 -7.12
N ALA A 24 -3.16 5.33 -7.52
CA ALA A 24 -3.37 3.87 -7.52
C ALA A 24 -3.47 3.26 -6.11
N PHE A 25 -2.97 3.98 -5.09
CA PHE A 25 -2.86 3.50 -3.72
C PHE A 25 -3.12 4.64 -2.72
N GLU A 26 -3.41 4.26 -1.47
CA GLU A 26 -3.40 5.16 -0.32
C GLU A 26 -2.55 4.59 0.82
N ALA A 27 -2.24 5.42 1.82
CA ALA A 27 -1.47 5.01 3.00
C ALA A 27 -2.37 4.96 4.23
N VAL A 28 -2.78 3.77 4.66
CA VAL A 28 -3.62 3.56 5.85
C VAL A 28 -2.75 3.54 7.12
N PRO A 29 -2.99 4.42 8.11
CA PRO A 29 -2.28 4.39 9.39
C PRO A 29 -2.51 3.07 10.14
N TYR A 30 -1.42 2.39 10.53
CA TYR A 30 -1.47 1.05 11.13
C TYR A 30 -2.40 0.92 12.37
N LYS A 31 -2.66 2.03 13.08
CA LYS A 31 -3.57 2.08 14.24
C LYS A 31 -5.02 1.70 13.90
N PHE A 32 -5.41 1.77 12.62
CA PHE A 32 -6.72 1.37 12.13
C PHE A 32 -6.76 -0.09 11.63
N VAL A 33 -5.62 -0.78 11.59
CA VAL A 33 -5.51 -2.18 11.10
C VAL A 33 -5.49 -3.13 12.30
N LYS A 34 -6.51 -3.99 12.42
CA LYS A 34 -6.62 -4.96 13.53
C LYS A 34 -5.57 -6.09 13.44
N GLY A 35 -5.28 -6.54 12.22
CA GLY A 35 -4.33 -7.60 11.93
C GLY A 35 -4.02 -7.69 10.44
N ILE A 36 -2.88 -8.29 10.13
CA ILE A 36 -2.36 -8.58 8.79
C ILE A 36 -2.38 -10.10 8.66
N ILE A 37 -2.91 -10.63 7.56
CA ILE A 37 -2.99 -12.07 7.28
C ILE A 37 -1.95 -12.39 6.21
N CYS A 38 -1.05 -13.32 6.50
CA CYS A 38 -0.05 -13.82 5.56
C CYS A 38 0.34 -15.27 5.89
N GLU A 39 1.31 -15.84 5.17
CA GLU A 39 1.87 -17.18 5.40
C GLU A 39 2.34 -17.43 6.85
N LEU A 40 2.87 -16.41 7.53
CA LEU A 40 3.25 -16.46 8.95
C LEU A 40 2.06 -16.33 9.93
N GLY A 41 0.84 -16.57 9.44
CA GLY A 41 -0.43 -16.48 10.15
C GLY A 41 -0.93 -15.04 10.33
N ILE A 42 -1.78 -14.83 11.34
CA ILE A 42 -2.30 -13.50 11.68
C ILE A 42 -1.25 -12.74 12.51
N ILE A 43 -1.00 -11.47 12.15
CA ILE A 43 0.03 -10.61 12.74
C ILE A 43 -0.59 -9.27 13.15
N LYS A 44 -0.35 -8.79 14.39
CA LYS A 44 -0.68 -7.40 14.76
C LYS A 44 0.32 -6.46 14.07
N PRO A 45 -0.08 -5.31 13.50
CA PRO A 45 0.84 -4.46 12.73
C PRO A 45 2.11 -4.03 13.49
N LYS A 46 2.03 -3.83 14.82
CA LYS A 46 3.17 -3.52 15.69
C LYS A 46 4.25 -4.61 15.72
N ASP A 47 3.88 -5.87 15.51
CA ASP A 47 4.78 -7.04 15.58
C ASP A 47 5.37 -7.41 14.20
N LEU A 48 4.87 -6.81 13.12
CA LEU A 48 5.21 -7.20 11.74
C LEU A 48 6.71 -7.11 11.46
N ALA A 49 7.35 -5.98 11.78
CA ALA A 49 8.77 -5.79 11.54
C ALA A 49 9.65 -6.82 12.29
N LYS A 50 9.23 -7.27 13.47
CA LYS A 50 9.91 -8.33 14.24
C LYS A 50 9.72 -9.70 13.59
N LYS A 51 8.50 -10.02 13.12
CA LYS A 51 8.23 -11.26 12.36
C LYS A 51 9.01 -11.29 11.03
N ILE A 52 9.07 -10.20 10.28
CA ILE A 52 9.83 -10.11 9.02
C ILE A 52 11.33 -10.32 9.30
N LYS A 53 11.93 -9.58 10.24
CA LYS A 53 13.35 -9.74 10.58
C LYS A 53 13.72 -11.16 11.04
N LYS A 54 12.80 -11.90 11.68
CA LYS A 54 13.04 -13.28 12.12
C LYS A 54 13.00 -14.29 10.96
N ASN A 55 12.01 -14.20 10.07
CA ASN A 55 11.74 -15.23 9.07
C ASN A 55 12.32 -14.92 7.68
N TYR A 56 12.55 -13.63 7.39
CA TYR A 56 13.03 -13.12 6.11
C TYR A 56 14.31 -12.28 6.28
N LEU A 57 15.19 -12.64 7.22
CA LEU A 57 16.44 -11.91 7.44
C LEU A 57 17.30 -11.82 6.16
N TRP A 58 17.20 -12.81 5.28
CA TRP A 58 17.87 -12.85 3.98
C TRP A 58 17.39 -11.75 3.01
N LEU A 59 16.12 -11.31 3.09
CA LEU A 59 15.63 -10.16 2.30
C LEU A 59 16.22 -8.81 2.75
N LEU A 60 16.81 -8.76 3.95
CA LEU A 60 17.35 -7.53 4.56
C LEU A 60 18.88 -7.47 4.51
N LYS A 61 19.53 -8.49 3.94
CA LYS A 61 20.97 -8.53 3.69
C LYS A 61 21.23 -8.18 2.24
N SER A 62 21.41 -6.87 2.00
CA SER A 62 21.94 -6.30 0.76
C SER A 62 23.44 -6.04 0.91
#